data_AF-A0A6P0LWD9-F1
#
_entry.id   AF-A0A6P0LWD9-F1
#
_cell.length_a   1.000
_cell.length_b   1.000
_cell.length_c   1.000
_cell.angle_alpha   90.00
_cell.angle_beta   90.00
_cell.angle_gamma   90.00
#
_symmetry.space_group_name_H-M   'P 1'
#
loop_
_entity.id
_entity.type
_entity.pdbx_description
1 polymer ?
#
loop_
_entity_poly.entity_id
_entity_poly.type
_entity_poly.pdbx_seq_one_letter_code
_entity_poly.pdbx_strand_id
1 'polypeptide(L)'
;MSRNDTIVGVNPSSNNPGINEIDSLTGGAGADTFVIGNSNNPYYVGGGGPAGLNDYALITDFQSGTDKIQLKQGINYTFGSNFIALDSASGQDIIAIVSPGYDQGDLIFV
;
A
#
# COMPACT_ATOMS: atom_id res chain seq x y z
N MET A 1 -10.40 -22.29 6.80
CA MET A 1 -10.32 -22.40 5.33
C MET A 1 -9.44 -21.26 4.88
N SER A 2 -8.37 -21.51 4.13
CA SER A 2 -7.56 -20.45 3.52
C SER A 2 -8.32 -19.90 2.31
N ARG A 3 -8.59 -18.60 2.28
CA ARG A 3 -9.18 -17.92 1.12
C ARG A 3 -8.16 -16.90 0.63
N ASN A 4 -8.09 -16.72 -0.68
CA ASN A 4 -7.27 -15.69 -1.28
C ASN A 4 -8.16 -14.46 -1.46
N ASP A 5 -7.87 -13.41 -0.70
CA ASP A 5 -8.67 -12.20 -0.65
C ASP A 5 -7.99 -11.05 -1.40
N THR A 6 -8.80 -10.12 -1.93
CA THR A 6 -8.32 -8.85 -2.47
C THR A 6 -8.77 -7.75 -1.53
N ILE A 7 -7.82 -7.08 -0.90
CA ILE A 7 -8.04 -6.19 0.24
C ILE A 7 -7.76 -4.75 -0.21
N VAL A 8 -8.78 -3.92 -0.10
CA VAL A 8 -8.75 -2.50 -0.48
C VAL A 8 -9.30 -1.70 0.70
N GLY A 9 -8.48 -0.83 1.30
CA GLY A 9 -8.91 0.00 2.45
C GLY A 9 -9.73 1.23 2.05
N VAL A 10 -9.41 1.78 0.89
CA VAL A 10 -9.96 3.06 0.41
C VAL A 10 -11.18 2.87 -0.49
N ASN A 11 -11.87 3.97 -0.80
CA ASN A 11 -12.79 4.02 -1.95
C ASN A 11 -12.02 4.31 -3.27
N PRO A 12 -11.86 3.32 -4.18
CA PRO A 12 -11.09 3.48 -5.42
C PRO A 12 -11.67 4.47 -6.42
N SER A 13 -12.97 4.79 -6.30
CA SER A 13 -13.65 5.71 -7.21
C SER A 13 -13.57 7.17 -6.74
N SER A 14 -12.93 7.44 -5.60
CA SER A 14 -12.71 8.80 -5.13
C SER A 14 -11.59 9.50 -5.92
N ASN A 15 -11.57 10.82 -5.90
CA ASN A 15 -10.55 11.61 -6.61
C ASN A 15 -9.15 11.45 -6.00
N ASN A 16 -9.07 11.24 -4.69
CA ASN A 16 -7.82 11.02 -3.95
C ASN A 16 -8.05 9.87 -2.95
N PRO A 17 -7.98 8.60 -3.39
CA PRO A 17 -8.27 7.46 -2.51
C PRO A 17 -7.27 7.38 -1.36
N GLY A 18 -7.74 7.29 -0.12
CA GLY A 18 -6.88 7.14 1.04
C GLY A 18 -6.31 8.44 1.59
N ILE A 19 -6.57 9.59 0.98
CA ILE A 19 -5.98 10.84 1.46
C ILE A 19 -6.50 11.19 2.86
N ASN A 20 -5.59 11.41 3.80
CA ASN A 20 -5.87 11.58 5.23
C ASN A 20 -6.55 10.37 5.91
N GLU A 21 -6.40 9.17 5.36
CA GLU A 21 -6.93 7.92 5.93
C GLU A 21 -5.76 7.02 6.38
N ILE A 22 -5.88 6.40 7.55
CA ILE A 22 -4.99 5.32 8.00
C ILE A 22 -5.83 4.07 8.14
N ASP A 23 -5.59 3.10 7.26
CA ASP A 23 -6.36 1.86 7.21
C ASP A 23 -5.52 0.67 7.65
N SER A 24 -6.04 -0.10 8.62
CA SER A 24 -5.43 -1.36 9.05
C SER A 24 -5.95 -2.50 8.19
N LEU A 25 -5.06 -3.11 7.40
CA LEU A 25 -5.38 -4.17 6.45
C LEU A 25 -4.82 -5.52 6.94
N THR A 26 -5.70 -6.51 7.07
CA THR A 26 -5.38 -7.87 7.53
C THR A 26 -5.95 -8.88 6.54
N GLY A 27 -5.12 -9.77 6.00
CA GLY A 27 -5.54 -10.78 5.02
C GLY A 27 -5.93 -12.11 5.65
N GLY A 28 -5.21 -12.51 6.70
CA GLY A 28 -5.39 -13.79 7.37
C GLY A 28 -4.59 -14.90 6.70
N ALA A 29 -5.26 -15.97 6.31
CA ALA A 29 -4.60 -17.14 5.74
C ALA A 29 -5.01 -17.30 4.27
N GLY A 30 -4.04 -17.31 3.37
CA GLY A 30 -4.28 -17.34 1.94
C GLY A 30 -3.11 -16.75 1.18
N ALA A 31 -3.25 -16.65 -0.14
CA ALA A 31 -2.43 -15.76 -0.95
C ALA A 31 -3.24 -14.51 -1.25
N ASP A 32 -3.08 -13.50 -0.39
CA ASP A 32 -3.87 -12.29 -0.39
C ASP A 32 -3.22 -11.19 -1.23
N THR A 33 -4.04 -10.26 -1.74
CA THR A 33 -3.57 -9.10 -2.49
C THR A 33 -4.00 -7.82 -1.79
N PHE A 34 -3.03 -7.07 -1.27
CA PHE A 34 -3.23 -5.76 -0.67
C PHE A 34 -3.10 -4.68 -1.73
N VAL A 35 -4.17 -3.94 -1.99
CA VAL A 35 -4.25 -2.98 -3.08
C VAL A 35 -3.95 -1.57 -2.58
N ILE A 36 -2.75 -1.08 -2.92
CA ILE A 36 -2.26 0.27 -2.58
C ILE A 36 -2.25 1.19 -3.84
N GLY A 37 -2.75 0.66 -4.96
CA GLY A 37 -3.02 1.44 -6.16
C GLY A 37 -3.70 0.58 -7.23
N ASN A 38 -4.32 1.25 -8.19
CA ASN A 38 -4.87 0.62 -9.39
C ASN A 38 -4.31 1.28 -10.66
N SER A 39 -4.76 0.83 -11.83
CA SER A 39 -4.29 1.36 -13.12
C SER A 39 -4.47 2.88 -13.27
N ASN A 40 -5.44 3.47 -12.56
CA ASN A 40 -5.77 4.89 -12.61
C ASN A 40 -5.02 5.69 -11.54
N ASN A 41 -5.08 5.28 -10.26
CA ASN A 41 -4.62 6.07 -9.12
C ASN A 41 -3.69 5.29 -8.18
N PRO A 42 -2.60 5.89 -7.67
CA PRO A 42 -2.00 5.46 -6.42
C PRO A 42 -2.93 5.85 -5.25
N TYR A 43 -2.87 5.11 -4.14
CA TYR A 43 -3.68 5.39 -2.94
C TYR A 43 -2.81 5.96 -1.81
N TYR A 44 -3.47 6.61 -0.84
CA TYR A 44 -2.84 7.25 0.34
C TYR A 44 -1.78 8.28 -0.04
N VAL A 45 -2.08 9.14 -1.01
CA VAL A 45 -1.14 10.13 -1.52
C VAL A 45 -1.58 11.53 -1.12
N GLY A 46 -0.69 12.28 -0.47
CA GLY A 46 -0.82 13.71 -0.28
C GLY A 46 -1.51 14.18 1.01
N GLY A 47 -1.74 13.33 2.01
CA GLY A 47 -2.22 13.77 3.34
C GLY A 47 -1.13 14.48 4.17
N GLY A 48 0.14 14.37 3.76
CA GLY A 48 1.25 15.18 4.25
C GLY A 48 1.69 14.83 5.68
N GLY A 49 2.15 15.84 6.43
CA GLY A 49 2.75 15.62 7.76
C GLY A 49 4.22 15.16 7.68
N PRO A 50 4.90 14.95 8.82
CA PRO A 50 6.28 14.48 8.84
C PRO A 50 6.40 13.13 8.12
N ALA A 51 7.16 13.10 7.00
CA ALA A 51 7.34 11.93 6.14
C ALA A 51 6.04 11.33 5.54
N GLY A 52 4.98 12.13 5.39
CA GLY A 52 3.71 11.66 4.82
C GLY A 52 2.89 10.77 5.74
N LEU A 53 3.17 10.74 7.05
CA LEU A 53 2.55 9.79 7.97
C LEU A 53 1.10 10.13 8.39
N ASN A 54 0.45 11.09 7.74
CA ASN A 54 -0.95 11.39 8.01
C ASN A 54 -1.92 10.43 7.29
N ASP A 55 -1.43 9.70 6.29
CA ASP A 55 -2.20 8.73 5.52
C ASP A 55 -1.33 7.57 5.05
N TYR A 56 -1.79 6.33 5.25
CA TYR A 56 -1.12 5.11 4.78
C TYR A 56 -1.97 3.87 5.02
N ALA A 57 -1.71 2.80 4.26
CA ALA A 57 -2.13 1.46 4.63
C ALA A 57 -1.17 0.84 5.65
N LEU A 58 -1.70 0.38 6.78
CA LEU A 58 -1.00 -0.48 7.72
C LEU A 58 -1.34 -1.94 7.43
N ILE A 59 -0.46 -2.65 6.73
CA ILE A 59 -0.62 -4.08 6.45
C ILE A 59 -0.06 -4.89 7.62
N THR A 60 -0.92 -5.65 8.31
CA THR A 60 -0.61 -6.16 9.65
C THR A 60 0.00 -7.56 9.70
N ASP A 61 -0.28 -8.40 8.71
CA ASP A 61 0.01 -9.84 8.73
C ASP A 61 0.57 -10.37 7.41
N PHE A 62 1.30 -9.52 6.68
CA PHE A 62 1.83 -9.84 5.36
C PHE A 62 2.73 -11.08 5.37
N GLN A 63 2.50 -12.00 4.43
CA GLN A 63 3.30 -13.19 4.23
C GLN A 63 4.12 -13.08 2.94
N SER A 64 5.36 -12.60 3.05
CA SER A 64 6.27 -12.50 1.90
C SER A 64 6.44 -13.85 1.17
N GLY A 65 6.49 -13.80 -0.15
CA GLY A 65 6.50 -14.98 -1.03
C GLY A 65 5.12 -15.63 -1.25
N THR A 66 4.09 -15.22 -0.50
CA THR A 66 2.71 -15.73 -0.63
C THR A 66 1.75 -14.61 -1.03
N ASP A 67 1.70 -13.55 -0.23
CA ASP A 67 0.87 -12.37 -0.48
C ASP A 67 1.49 -11.45 -1.53
N LYS A 68 0.67 -10.55 -2.06
CA LYS A 68 1.08 -9.52 -3.02
C LYS A 68 0.62 -8.13 -2.63
N ILE A 69 1.43 -7.15 -3.00
CA ILE A 69 1.11 -5.73 -2.87
C ILE A 69 0.93 -5.17 -4.28
N GLN A 70 -0.29 -4.73 -4.59
CA GLN A 70 -0.60 -4.10 -5.88
C GLN A 70 -0.34 -2.60 -5.82
N LEU A 71 0.48 -2.13 -6.76
CA LEU A 71 0.83 -0.73 -6.94
C LEU A 71 0.46 -0.27 -8.35
N LYS A 72 0.21 1.03 -8.50
CA LYS A 72 0.04 1.64 -9.82
C LYS A 72 1.37 1.63 -10.57
N GLN A 73 1.34 1.22 -11.84
CA GLN A 73 2.49 1.29 -12.75
C GLN A 73 2.84 2.74 -13.16
N GLY A 74 4.10 2.97 -13.53
CA GLY A 74 4.57 4.27 -14.03
C GLY A 74 4.77 5.33 -12.95
N ILE A 75 4.80 4.92 -11.68
CA ILE A 75 5.14 5.78 -10.53
C ILE A 75 6.55 5.42 -10.05
N ASN A 76 7.32 6.44 -9.66
CA ASN A 76 8.63 6.27 -9.03
C ASN A 76 8.44 6.08 -7.52
N TYR A 77 8.46 4.83 -7.07
CA TYR A 77 8.38 4.51 -5.64
C TYR A 77 9.77 4.42 -5.01
N THR A 78 9.82 4.72 -3.72
CA THR A 78 10.92 4.34 -2.83
C THR A 78 10.51 3.11 -2.01
N PHE A 79 11.34 2.08 -2.02
CA PHE A 79 11.11 0.83 -1.28
C PHE A 79 12.06 0.76 -0.08
N GLY A 80 11.49 0.86 1.13
CA GLY A 80 12.18 0.53 2.37
C GLY A 80 12.00 -0.95 2.75
N SER A 81 12.66 -1.39 3.82
CA SER A 81 12.55 -2.78 4.30
C SER A 81 11.14 -3.20 4.71
N ASN A 82 10.32 -2.24 5.15
CA ASN A 82 8.97 -2.49 5.64
C ASN A 82 8.00 -1.34 5.30
N PHE A 83 8.36 -0.46 4.37
CA PHE A 83 7.49 0.60 3.92
C PHE A 83 7.62 0.83 2.42
N ILE A 84 6.57 1.38 1.83
CA ILE A 84 6.54 1.86 0.45
C ILE A 84 6.20 3.35 0.52
N ALA A 85 6.95 4.15 -0.24
CA ALA A 85 6.74 5.59 -0.31
C ALA A 85 6.86 6.10 -1.74
N LEU A 86 6.44 7.34 -1.96
CA LEU A 86 6.65 8.10 -3.19
C LEU A 86 7.25 9.46 -2.87
N ASP A 87 7.98 10.03 -3.83
CA ASP A 87 8.48 11.39 -3.69
C ASP A 87 7.35 12.38 -3.95
N SER A 88 6.99 13.16 -2.92
CA SER A 88 6.01 14.24 -3.00
C SER A 88 6.71 15.60 -2.94
N ALA A 89 5.97 16.67 -3.25
CA ALA A 89 6.47 18.04 -3.15
C ALA A 89 6.93 18.43 -1.73
N SER A 90 6.43 17.74 -0.70
CA SER A 90 6.78 17.94 0.72
C SER A 90 7.88 17.01 1.24
N GLY A 91 8.47 16.18 0.37
CA GLY A 91 9.41 15.12 0.75
C GLY A 91 8.79 13.74 0.54
N GLN A 92 9.38 12.72 1.16
CA GLN A 92 8.87 11.35 1.06
C GLN A 92 7.45 11.26 1.66
N ASP A 93 6.56 10.58 0.94
CA ASP A 93 5.17 10.33 1.31
C ASP A 93 4.97 8.82 1.46
N ILE A 94 4.85 8.34 2.70
CA ILE A 94 4.71 6.91 2.99
C ILE A 94 3.27 6.49 2.72
N ILE A 95 3.06 5.56 1.79
CA ILE A 95 1.72 5.11 1.38
C ILE A 95 1.34 3.75 1.97
N ALA A 96 2.33 2.97 2.41
CA ALA A 96 2.12 1.70 3.07
C ALA A 96 3.24 1.37 4.06
N ILE A 97 2.86 0.82 5.21
CA ILE A 97 3.73 0.18 6.18
C ILE A 97 3.33 -1.30 6.24
N VAL A 98 4.31 -2.19 6.13
CA VAL A 98 4.11 -3.63 5.96
C VAL A 98 4.76 -4.38 7.11
N SER A 99 3.98 -5.18 7.84
CA SER A 99 4.46 -6.02 8.94
C SER A 99 4.39 -7.49 8.56
N PRO A 100 5.48 -8.28 8.76
CA PRO A 100 6.77 -7.85 9.30
C PRO A 100 7.66 -7.13 8.26
N GLY A 101 7.31 -7.21 6.98
CA GLY A 101 8.05 -6.65 5.86
C GLY A 101 7.67 -7.36 4.57
N TYR A 102 8.33 -7.01 3.46
CA TYR A 102 8.09 -7.59 2.14
C TYR A 102 9.39 -7.64 1.34
N ASP A 103 9.42 -8.46 0.30
CA ASP A 103 10.47 -8.45 -0.72
C ASP A 103 9.95 -7.80 -2.00
N GLN A 104 10.83 -7.22 -2.83
CA GLN A 104 10.41 -6.60 -4.09
C GLN A 104 9.74 -7.59 -5.07
N GLY A 105 9.97 -8.91 -4.91
CA GLY A 105 9.25 -9.95 -5.64
C GLY A 105 7.78 -10.12 -5.25
N ASP A 106 7.33 -9.44 -4.19
CA ASP A 106 5.94 -9.41 -3.75
C ASP A 106 5.13 -8.28 -4.38
N LEU A 107 5.79 -7.38 -5.10
CA LEU A 107 5.15 -6.24 -5.73
C LEU A 107 4.57 -6.65 -7.09
N ILE A 108 3.34 -6.24 -7.33
CA ILE A 108 2.72 -6.29 -8.66
C ILE A 108 2.35 -4.88 -9.10
N PHE A 109 2.58 -4.56 -10.37
CA PHE A 109 2.31 -3.24 -10.94
C PHE A 109 1.22 -3.35 -12.00
N VAL A 110 0.21 -2.48 -11.93
CA VAL A 110 -0.98 -2.47 -12.80
C VAL A 110 -1.27 -1.13 -13.44
#